data_AF-A0A955N1D8-F1
#
_entry.id   AF-A0A955N1D8-F1
#
_cell.length_a   1.000
_cell.length_b   1.000
_cell.length_c   1.000
_cell.angle_alpha   90.00
_cell.angle_beta   90.00
_cell.angle_gamma   90.00
#
_symmetry.space_group_name_H-M   'P 1'
#
loop_
_entity.id
_entity.type
_entity.pdbx_description
1 polymer ?
#
loop_
_entity_poly.entity_id
_entity_poly.type
_entity_poly.pdbx_seq_one_letter_code
_entity_poly.pdbx_strand_id
1 'polypeptide(L)' 'MNWEQEQLTNWIREAIRIGCVGGCWKGRFPKYAWFRDREVVYEGRLVNKGNGDYKGYALTDDETPEGI' A
#
# COMPACT_ATOMS: atom_id res chain seq x y z
N MET A 1 2.33 -15.66 1.19
CA MET A 1 3.54 -14.83 1.32
C MET A 1 3.48 -14.18 2.70
N ASN A 2 4.43 -14.47 3.59
CA ASN A 2 4.42 -13.98 4.97
C ASN A 2 5.43 -12.83 5.05
N TRP A 3 4.96 -11.59 4.90
CA TRP A 3 5.83 -10.42 4.99
C TRP A 3 6.20 -10.13 6.45
N GLU A 4 7.44 -9.78 6.70
CA GLU A 4 7.81 -9.18 7.98
C GLU A 4 7.16 -7.81 8.10
N GLN A 5 6.56 -7.52 9.26
CA GLN A 5 5.82 -6.28 9.53
C GLN A 5 6.65 -5.02 9.25
N GLU A 6 7.97 -5.10 9.47
CA GLU A 6 8.89 -4.00 9.22
C GLU A 6 9.04 -3.67 7.73
N GLN A 7 9.11 -4.68 6.86
CA GLN A 7 9.19 -4.47 5.41
C GLN A 7 7.91 -3.83 4.87
N LEU A 8 6.74 -4.33 5.29
CA LEU A 8 5.45 -3.77 4.91
C LEU A 8 5.31 -2.31 5.37
N THR A 9 5.75 -2.01 6.59
CA THR A 9 5.73 -0.65 7.14
C THR A 9 6.61 0.30 6.32
N ASN A 10 7.82 -0.14 5.95
CA ASN A 10 8.73 0.68 5.14
C ASN A 10 8.16 0.96 3.75
N TRP A 11 7.54 -0.04 3.13
CA TRP A 11 6.89 0.13 1.82
C TRP A 11 5.72 1.11 1.86
N ILE A 12 4.86 1.02 2.87
CA ILE A 12 3.72 1.95 3.01
C ILE A 12 4.21 3.38 3.22
N ARG A 13 5.26 3.56 4.05
CA ARG A 13 5.86 4.89 4.27
C ARG A 13 6.39 5.48 2.97
N GLU A 14 7.08 4.66 2.17
CA GLU A 14 7.63 5.09 0.89
C GLU A 14 6.53 5.44 -0.12
N ALA A 15 5.52 4.58 -0.26
CA ALA A 15 4.36 4.82 -1.12
C ALA A 15 3.66 6.15 -0.77
N ILE A 16 3.47 6.42 0.53
CA ILE A 16 2.93 7.71 1.01
C ILE A 16 3.85 8.87 0.64
N ARG A 17 5.16 8.71 0.80
CA ARG A 17 6.16 9.75 0.53
C ARG A 17 6.19 10.16 -0.94
N ILE A 18 6.08 9.20 -1.86
CA ILE A 18 6.13 9.44 -3.32
C ILE A 18 4.76 9.72 -3.94
N GLY A 19 3.68 9.66 -3.13
CA GLY A 19 2.33 9.94 -3.59
C GLY A 19 1.62 8.78 -4.30
N CYS A 20 2.17 7.56 -4.23
CA CYS A 20 1.54 6.32 -4.72
C CYS A 20 0.43 5.86 -3.76
N VAL A 21 -0.58 6.71 -3.58
CA VAL A 21 -1.68 6.51 -2.63
C VAL A 21 -3.00 6.90 -3.27
N GLY A 22 -4.09 6.32 -2.77
CA GLY A 22 -5.41 6.58 -3.33
C GLY A 22 -6.57 6.39 -2.37
N GLY A 23 -7.74 6.79 -2.87
CA GLY A 23 -8.97 6.88 -2.11
C GLY A 23 -8.95 7.99 -1.06
N CYS A 24 -10.08 8.16 -0.36
CA CYS A 24 -10.19 9.17 0.68
C CYS A 24 -9.31 8.82 1.88
N TRP A 25 -8.55 9.79 2.38
CA TRP A 25 -7.81 9.65 3.63
C TRP A 25 -8.79 9.38 4.79
N LYS A 26 -8.44 8.43 5.64
CA LYS A 26 -9.19 8.08 6.85
C LYS A 26 -8.37 8.51 8.06
N GLY A 27 -8.44 9.80 8.37
CA GLY A 27 -7.57 10.43 9.37
C GLY A 27 -6.19 10.72 8.77
N ARG A 28 -5.14 10.17 9.35
CA ARG A 28 -3.74 10.41 8.92
C ARG A 28 -3.24 9.44 7.85
N PHE A 29 -4.05 8.47 7.45
CA PHE A 29 -3.64 7.39 6.55
C PHE A 29 -4.51 7.35 5.29
N PRO A 30 -3.93 7.19 4.09
CA PRO A 30 -4.69 6.97 2.88
C PRO A 30 -5.39 5.61 2.91
N LYS A 31 -6.50 5.47 2.19
CA LYS A 31 -7.24 4.20 2.13
C LYS A 31 -6.44 3.11 1.41
N TYR A 32 -5.73 3.50 0.37
CA TYR A 32 -4.89 2.64 -0.45
C TYR A 32 -3.48 3.23 -0.55
N ALA A 33 -2.48 2.36 -0.54
CA ALA A 33 -1.10 2.68 -0.85
C ALA A 33 -0.56 1.58 -1.77
N TRP A 34 0.12 1.95 -2.84
CA TRP A 34 0.68 0.99 -3.79
C TRP A 34 2.19 1.00 -3.72
N PHE A 35 2.77 -0.20 -3.75
CA PHE A 35 4.22 -0.37 -3.83
C PHE A 35 4.54 -1.44 -4.86
N ARG A 36 5.70 -1.30 -5.50
CA ARG A 36 6.21 -2.28 -6.46
C ARG A 36 7.41 -3.00 -5.84
N ASP A 37 7.35 -4.32 -5.76
CA ASP A 37 8.50 -5.16 -5.45
C ASP A 37 8.85 -5.99 -6.69
N ARG A 38 9.98 -5.66 -7.30
CA ARG A 38 10.42 -6.21 -8.61
C ARG A 38 9.36 -6.00 -9.68
N GLU A 39 8.69 -7.08 -10.09
CA GLU A 39 7.68 -7.07 -11.16
C GLU A 39 6.25 -7.05 -10.61
N VAL A 40 6.06 -7.29 -9.31
CA VAL A 40 4.72 -7.38 -8.71
C VAL A 40 4.37 -6.08 -8.02
N VAL A 41 3.22 -5.50 -8.40
CA VAL A 41 2.61 -4.39 -7.67
C VAL A 41 1.72 -4.94 -6.58
N TYR A 42 1.73 -4.28 -5.43
CA TYR A 42 0.91 -4.64 -4.29
C TYR A 42 0.07 -3.45 -3.85
N GLU A 43 -1.21 -3.72 -3.57
CA GLU A 43 -2.09 -2.79 -2.89
C GLU A 43 -2.07 -3.06 -1.38
N GLY A 44 -1.58 -2.08 -0.63
CA GLY A 44 -1.87 -1.96 0.78
C GLY A 44 -3.24 -1.33 0.98
N ARG A 45 -4.19 -2.09 1.53
CA ARG A 45 -5.50 -1.57 1.95
C ARG A 45 -5.54 -1.33 3.45
N LEU A 46 -5.92 -0.12 3.87
CA LEU A 46 -6.06 0.23 5.27
C LEU A 46 -7.20 -0.58 5.91
N VAL A 47 -6.88 -1.35 6.96
CA VAL A 47 -7.84 -2.17 7.71
C VAL A 47 -8.07 -1.65 9.13
N ASN A 48 -7.12 -0.90 9.70
CA ASN A 48 -7.27 -0.25 11.00
C ASN A 48 -6.74 1.19 10.97
N LYS A 49 -7.67 2.15 10.93
CA LYS A 49 -7.34 3.58 10.92
C LYS A 49 -6.73 4.12 12.22
N GLY A 50 -6.93 3.42 13.35
CA GLY A 50 -6.41 3.86 14.65
C GLY A 50 -4.90 3.69 14.75
N ASN A 51 -4.40 2.58 14.23
CA ASN A 51 -2.99 2.21 14.28
C ASN A 51 -2.28 2.40 12.93
N GLY A 52 -3.02 2.57 11.84
CA GLY A 52 -2.46 2.62 10.50
C GLY A 52 -2.10 1.24 9.96
N ASP A 53 -2.86 0.19 10.33
CA ASP A 53 -2.58 -1.17 9.89
C ASP A 53 -3.14 -1.39 8.48
N TYR A 54 -2.32 -2.00 7.63
CA TYR A 54 -2.67 -2.33 6.26
C TYR A 54 -2.63 -3.84 6.03
N LYS A 55 -3.47 -4.30 5.12
CA LYS A 55 -3.38 -5.64 4.53
C LYS A 55 -2.92 -5.50 3.07
N GLY A 56 -1.83 -6.19 2.73
CA GLY A 56 -1.27 -6.21 1.39
C GLY A 56 -1.92 -7.26 0.51
N TYR A 57 -2.16 -6.91 -0.75
CA TYR A 57 -2.68 -7.78 -1.80
C TYR A 57 -1.77 -7.63 -3.03
N ALA A 58 -1.31 -8.75 -3.60
CA ALA A 58 -0.62 -8.71 -4.89
C ALA A 58 -1.65 -8.39 -5.97
N LEU A 59 -1.34 -7.46 -6.85
CA LEU A 59 -2.15 -7.09 -7.99
C LEU A 59 -1.65 -7.83 -9.23
N THR A 60 -2.58 -8.13 -10.13
CA THR A 60 -2.21 -8.41 -11.52
C THR A 60 -1.94 -7.12 -12.29
N ASP A 61 -1.39 -7.25 -13.49
CA ASP A 61 -1.16 -6.10 -14.38
C ASP A 61 -2.47 -5.34 -14.67
N ASP A 62 -3.59 -6.05 -14.80
CA ASP A 62 -4.92 -5.46 -15.05
C ASP A 62 -5.51 -4.74 -13.83
N GLU A 63 -5.07 -5.09 -12.63
CA GLU A 63 -5.52 -4.48 -11.37
C GLU A 63 -4.64 -3.30 -10.94
N THR A 64 -3.47 -3.15 -11.57
CA THR A 64 -2.48 -2.13 -11.25
C THR A 64 -2.96 -0.75 -11.73
N PRO A 65 -3.03 0.28 -10.86
CA PRO A 65 -3.37 1.63 -11.29
C PRO A 65 -2.34 2.20 -12.27
N GLU A 66 -2.80 2.98 -13.24
CA GLU A 66 -1.91 3.70 -14.16
C GLU A 66 -0.97 4.63 -13.38
N GLY A 67 0.34 4.53 -13.68
CA GLY A 67 1.37 5.40 -13.09
C GLY A 67 2.08 4.84 -11.85
N ILE A 68 1.87 3.57 -11.50
CA ILE A 68 2.63 2.80 -10.49
C ILE A 68 3.70 1.92 -11.17
#